data_AF-A0A522YVK9-F1
#
_entry.id   AF-A0A522YVK9-F1
#
_cell.length_a   1.000
_cell.length_b   1.000
_cell.length_c   1.000
_cell.angle_alpha   90.00
_cell.angle_beta   90.00
_cell.angle_gamma   90.00
#
_symmetry.space_group_name_H-M   'P 1'
#
loop_
_entity.id
_entity.type
_entity.pdbx_description
1 polymer ?
#
loop_
_entity_poly.entity_id
_entity_poly.type
_entity_poly.pdbx_seq_one_letter_code
_entity_poly.pdbx_strand_id
1 'polypeptide(L)'
;MGGAKKSFGADFIPVDLDGITINMLLEHLLSVKPKDTVTLDTKNLLVAVNGVDSSALDGYDTVLHSSDTVTIIPIIHGGAYKRNQFRIQNQSAELFSVKITGKNYDFLNSVRKNFPDLVLEGISSKHILSLTHAKKILGISLFAQKHNSLLSKKLETDILLRFGVTTQISDAIKKVGIENHGIFAIIAVGKKSALDRLYRSLAQFLVPVKFESNSKFVQKQFGITKKHLDAVSSDAPLEDLLAEKAAVLI
;
A
#
# COMPACT_ATOMS: atom_id res chain seq x y z
N MET A 1 18.88 14.47 -6.63
CA MET A 1 18.90 14.00 -8.04
C MET A 1 17.55 13.37 -8.38
N GLY A 2 16.54 14.00 -8.95
CA GLY A 2 16.26 15.33 -9.51
C GLY A 2 14.94 15.10 -10.27
N GLY A 3 13.86 15.84 -9.96
CA GLY A 3 12.52 15.58 -10.53
C GLY A 3 12.50 15.72 -12.06
N ALA A 4 13.22 16.71 -12.58
CA ALA A 4 13.36 16.99 -14.01
C ALA A 4 13.93 15.81 -14.82
N LYS A 5 14.99 15.16 -14.34
CA LYS A 5 15.59 13.98 -14.99
C LYS A 5 14.61 12.81 -15.16
N LYS A 6 13.68 12.64 -14.20
CA LYS A 6 12.66 11.57 -14.26
C LYS A 6 11.48 11.91 -15.17
N SER A 7 11.13 13.19 -15.28
CA SER A 7 9.97 13.64 -16.08
C SER A 7 10.32 13.99 -17.52
N PHE A 8 11.56 14.42 -17.78
CA PHE A 8 12.01 14.97 -19.06
C PHE A 8 13.35 14.41 -19.56
N GLY A 9 14.00 13.51 -18.82
CA GLY A 9 15.24 12.84 -19.25
C GLY A 9 16.51 13.70 -19.21
N ALA A 10 16.41 14.98 -18.85
CA ALA A 10 17.53 15.92 -18.75
C ALA A 10 17.58 16.61 -17.38
N ASP A 11 18.79 17.00 -16.96
CA ASP A 11 19.01 17.75 -15.72
C ASP A 11 18.70 19.26 -15.90
N PHE A 12 18.73 19.75 -17.15
CA PHE A 12 18.35 21.10 -17.56
C PHE A 12 17.52 21.05 -18.86
N ILE A 13 16.51 21.91 -18.98
CA ILE A 13 15.73 22.06 -20.20
C ILE A 13 15.88 23.51 -20.64
N PRO A 14 16.55 23.80 -21.77
CA PRO A 14 16.52 25.14 -22.33
C PRO A 14 15.11 25.40 -22.86
N VAL A 15 14.52 26.51 -22.43
CA VAL A 15 13.19 26.94 -22.84
C VAL A 15 13.34 28.35 -23.41
N ASP A 16 12.96 28.53 -24.68
CA ASP A 16 13.05 29.82 -25.38
C ASP A 16 11.73 30.57 -25.21
N LEU A 17 11.51 31.09 -23.99
CA LEU A 17 10.30 31.83 -23.61
C LEU A 17 10.71 33.06 -22.77
N ASP A 18 10.18 34.23 -23.12
CA ASP A 18 10.42 35.51 -22.43
C ASP A 18 9.10 36.23 -22.20
N GLY A 19 8.98 36.93 -21.06
CA GLY A 19 7.77 37.69 -20.72
C GLY A 19 6.54 36.84 -20.43
N ILE A 20 6.73 35.55 -20.12
CA ILE A 20 5.65 34.62 -19.78
C ILE A 20 5.51 34.47 -18.27
N THR A 21 4.33 34.06 -17.79
CA THR A 21 4.16 33.74 -16.37
C THR A 21 4.63 32.31 -16.06
N ILE A 22 4.84 32.01 -14.77
CA ILE A 22 5.11 30.64 -14.31
C ILE A 22 3.96 29.70 -14.74
N ASN A 23 2.70 30.13 -14.69
CA ASN A 23 1.57 29.33 -15.20
C ASN A 23 1.75 28.92 -16.66
N MET A 24 2.09 29.87 -17.53
CA MET A 24 2.33 29.61 -18.95
C MET A 24 3.53 28.68 -19.17
N LEU A 25 4.59 28.82 -18.36
CA LEU A 25 5.73 27.89 -18.38
C LEU A 25 5.28 26.47 -18.02
N LEU A 26 4.47 26.28 -16.99
CA LEU A 26 3.99 24.97 -16.57
C LEU A 26 3.09 24.31 -17.63
N GLU A 27 2.22 25.08 -18.29
CA GLU A 27 1.42 24.61 -19.42
C GLU A 27 2.30 24.17 -20.58
N HIS A 28 3.32 24.97 -20.92
CA HIS A 28 4.28 24.61 -21.94
C HIS A 28 5.01 23.30 -21.60
N LEU A 29 5.51 23.15 -20.38
CA LEU A 29 6.17 21.94 -19.90
C LEU A 29 5.26 20.71 -19.95
N LEU A 30 3.97 20.86 -19.67
CA LEU A 30 2.98 19.78 -19.85
C LEU A 30 2.81 19.40 -21.33
N SER A 31 2.83 20.38 -22.23
CA SER A 31 2.65 20.15 -23.67
C SER A 31 3.83 19.41 -24.32
N VAL A 32 5.06 19.66 -23.86
CA VAL A 32 6.29 19.05 -24.41
C VAL A 32 6.73 17.78 -23.68
N LYS A 33 5.96 17.36 -22.66
CA LYS A 33 6.29 16.20 -21.84
C LYS A 33 6.23 14.89 -22.65
N PRO A 34 7.24 14.01 -22.56
CA PRO A 34 7.17 12.69 -23.19
C PRO A 34 6.01 11.84 -22.66
N LYS A 35 5.34 11.10 -23.54
CA LYS A 35 4.14 10.29 -23.22
C LYS A 35 4.42 9.17 -22.22
N ASP A 36 5.65 8.68 -22.15
CA ASP A 36 6.05 7.53 -21.31
C ASP A 36 6.68 7.93 -19.95
N THR A 37 6.57 9.20 -19.54
CA THR A 37 7.13 9.66 -18.26
C THR A 37 6.05 9.95 -17.21
N VAL A 38 6.44 10.11 -15.94
CA VAL A 38 5.52 10.39 -14.82
C VAL A 38 4.76 11.71 -15.05
N THR A 39 3.45 11.74 -14.76
CA THR A 39 2.63 12.95 -14.85
C THR A 39 3.14 14.04 -13.91
N LEU A 40 3.33 15.26 -14.42
CA LEU A 40 3.68 16.43 -13.61
C LEU A 40 2.40 16.98 -12.98
N ASP A 41 2.29 16.93 -11.66
CA ASP A 41 1.19 17.55 -10.93
C ASP A 41 1.52 19.03 -10.67
N THR A 42 0.97 19.92 -11.50
CA THR A 42 1.23 21.36 -11.42
C THR A 42 0.62 22.03 -10.20
N LYS A 43 -0.27 21.36 -9.47
CA LYS A 43 -0.89 21.90 -8.25
C LYS A 43 -0.02 21.72 -7.01
N ASN A 44 0.95 20.81 -7.07
CA ASN A 44 1.80 20.41 -5.95
C ASN A 44 3.27 20.66 -6.28
N LEU A 45 3.60 21.88 -6.65
CA LEU A 45 4.95 22.33 -6.96
C LEU A 45 5.34 23.48 -6.02
N LEU A 46 6.60 23.48 -5.61
CA LEU A 46 7.31 24.64 -5.12
C LEU A 46 8.14 25.13 -6.29
N VAL A 47 7.89 26.36 -6.72
CA VAL A 47 8.64 26.99 -7.81
C VAL A 47 9.50 28.09 -7.20
N ALA A 48 10.79 28.09 -7.53
CA ALA A 48 11.70 29.17 -7.16
C ALA A 48 12.28 29.83 -8.41
N VAL A 49 12.31 31.15 -8.44
CA VAL A 49 12.89 31.97 -9.51
C VAL A 49 14.15 32.62 -8.94
N ASN A 50 15.31 32.34 -9.55
CA ASN A 50 16.61 32.82 -9.09
C ASN A 50 16.91 32.50 -7.61
N GLY A 51 16.40 31.36 -7.14
CA GLY A 51 16.55 30.91 -5.74
C GLY A 51 15.54 31.47 -4.75
N VAL A 52 14.62 32.35 -5.18
CA VAL A 52 13.54 32.90 -4.36
C VAL A 52 12.25 32.13 -4.63
N ASP A 53 11.57 31.68 -3.58
CA ASP A 53 10.27 31.00 -3.71
C ASP A 53 9.24 31.95 -4.37
N SER A 54 8.54 31.44 -5.38
CA SER A 54 7.48 32.15 -6.12
C SER A 54 6.40 32.72 -5.20
N SER A 55 6.11 32.10 -4.06
CA SER A 55 5.15 32.61 -3.07
C SER A 55 5.60 33.90 -2.38
N ALA A 56 6.90 34.21 -2.40
CA ALA A 56 7.45 35.50 -1.95
C ALA A 56 7.51 36.54 -3.09
N LEU A 57 7.11 36.16 -4.30
CA LEU A 57 6.91 37.01 -5.48
C LEU A 57 5.39 37.11 -5.74
N ASP A 58 4.97 37.14 -7.01
CA ASP A 58 3.57 37.15 -7.43
C ASP A 58 2.99 35.73 -7.62
N GLY A 59 3.54 34.74 -6.92
CA GLY A 59 3.13 33.34 -7.04
C GLY A 59 3.29 32.85 -8.48
N TYR A 60 2.28 32.12 -8.98
CA TYR A 60 2.28 31.59 -10.35
C TYR A 60 2.10 32.65 -11.44
N ASP A 61 1.76 33.88 -11.08
CA ASP A 61 1.63 35.00 -12.02
C ASP A 61 2.94 35.79 -12.18
N THR A 62 4.00 35.42 -11.45
CA THR A 62 5.35 35.96 -11.62
C THR A 62 5.77 35.86 -13.09
N VAL A 63 6.13 36.99 -13.69
CA VAL A 63 6.63 37.08 -15.07
C VAL A 63 8.12 36.71 -15.10
N LEU A 64 8.47 35.81 -16.01
CA LEU A 64 9.82 35.27 -16.20
C LEU A 64 10.51 35.94 -17.39
N HIS A 65 11.82 36.14 -17.25
CA HIS A 65 12.67 36.72 -18.27
C HIS A 65 13.80 35.78 -18.71
N SER A 66 14.38 36.07 -19.86
CA SER A 66 15.38 35.26 -20.60
C SER A 66 16.67 34.92 -19.82
N SER A 67 16.88 35.50 -18.64
CA SER A 67 18.03 35.22 -17.76
C SER A 67 17.66 34.48 -16.47
N ASP A 68 16.38 34.20 -16.25
CA ASP A 68 15.91 33.62 -15.00
C ASP A 68 16.21 32.12 -14.93
N THR A 69 16.67 31.70 -13.75
CA THR A 69 16.78 30.28 -13.42
C THR A 69 15.54 29.86 -12.63
N VAL A 70 14.70 29.03 -13.24
CA VAL A 70 13.50 28.48 -12.60
C VAL A 70 13.80 27.08 -12.05
N THR A 71 13.66 26.92 -10.74
CA THR A 71 13.74 25.63 -10.07
C THR A 71 12.33 25.14 -9.74
N ILE A 72 11.92 24.02 -10.33
CA ILE A 72 10.65 23.35 -10.02
C ILE A 72 10.92 22.16 -9.11
N ILE A 73 10.42 22.25 -7.88
CA ILE A 73 10.53 21.21 -6.86
C ILE A 73 9.12 20.61 -6.68
N PRO A 74 8.88 19.35 -7.10
CA PRO A 74 7.61 18.73 -6.79
C PRO A 74 7.45 18.61 -5.27
N ILE A 75 6.41 19.24 -4.73
CA ILE A 75 5.98 19.03 -3.35
C ILE A 75 5.29 17.68 -3.34
N ILE A 76 6.08 16.65 -3.08
CA ILE A 76 5.55 15.40 -2.59
C ILE A 76 5.04 15.64 -1.17
N HIS A 77 3.80 16.12 -1.06
CA HIS A 77 3.01 15.77 0.10
C HIS A 77 3.12 14.24 0.21
N GLY A 78 3.46 13.71 1.39
CA GLY A 78 3.36 12.27 1.68
C GLY A 78 1.90 11.79 1.66
N GLY A 79 1.10 12.23 0.68
CA GLY A 79 -0.31 11.98 0.47
C GLY A 79 -0.54 10.74 -0.37
N ALA A 80 0.09 9.65 0.03
CA ALA A 80 -0.53 8.35 -0.06
C ALA A 80 -1.00 8.05 1.37
N TYR A 81 -2.18 7.45 1.55
CA TYR A 81 -2.53 6.82 2.82
C TYR A 81 -1.29 6.19 3.45
N LYS A 82 -1.02 6.46 4.74
CA LYS A 82 0.15 5.91 5.44
C LYS A 82 0.27 4.44 5.05
N ARG A 83 1.31 4.12 4.26
CA ARG A 83 1.46 2.77 3.72
C ARG A 83 1.57 1.82 4.89
N ASN A 84 0.77 0.76 4.88
CA ASN A 84 0.84 -0.27 5.89
C ASN A 84 1.95 -1.28 5.53
N GLN A 85 3.13 -0.74 5.21
CA GLN A 85 4.34 -1.51 4.98
C GLN A 85 4.99 -1.79 6.33
N PHE A 86 5.47 -3.02 6.51
CA PHE A 86 6.12 -3.45 7.73
C PHE A 86 7.16 -4.53 7.44
N ARG A 87 7.95 -4.84 8.47
CA ARG A 87 8.94 -5.90 8.43
C ARG A 87 8.63 -6.93 9.49
N ILE A 88 8.88 -8.19 9.14
CA ILE A 88 8.93 -9.31 10.07
C ILE A 88 10.27 -9.99 9.82
N GLN A 89 11.17 -9.88 10.81
CA GLN A 89 12.57 -10.29 10.66
C GLN A 89 13.20 -9.64 9.42
N ASN A 90 13.64 -10.46 8.45
CA ASN A 90 14.29 -10.01 7.23
C ASN A 90 13.33 -9.78 6.05
N GLN A 91 12.06 -10.19 6.20
CA GLN A 91 11.06 -10.08 5.15
C GLN A 91 10.32 -8.75 5.23
N SER A 92 10.10 -8.12 4.07
CA SER A 92 9.21 -6.96 3.96
C SER A 92 7.82 -7.42 3.56
N ALA A 93 6.80 -6.78 4.11
CA ALA A 93 5.42 -7.06 3.82
C ALA A 93 4.60 -5.77 3.77
N GLU A 94 3.45 -5.82 3.12
CA GLU A 94 2.53 -4.70 3.03
C GLU A 94 1.08 -5.17 3.01
N LEU A 95 0.22 -4.42 3.70
CA LEU A 95 -1.21 -4.66 3.77
C LEU A 95 -1.95 -3.60 2.94
N PHE A 96 -2.63 -4.05 1.89
CA PHE A 96 -3.42 -3.19 1.01
C PHE A 96 -4.90 -3.42 1.26
N SER A 97 -5.70 -2.36 1.38
CA SER A 97 -7.16 -2.44 1.27
C SER A 97 -7.56 -2.04 -0.13
N VAL A 98 -8.30 -2.90 -0.82
CA VAL A 98 -8.59 -2.80 -2.25
C VAL A 98 -10.09 -2.80 -2.49
N LYS A 99 -10.55 -1.91 -3.38
CA LYS A 99 -11.92 -1.89 -3.91
C LYS A 99 -11.86 -1.83 -5.43
N ILE A 100 -12.55 -2.76 -6.09
CA ILE A 100 -12.58 -2.88 -7.55
C ILE A 100 -14.02 -3.03 -8.07
N THR A 101 -14.23 -2.75 -9.35
CA THR A 101 -15.47 -3.04 -10.08
C THR A 101 -15.32 -4.40 -10.78
N GLY A 102 -15.77 -5.48 -10.15
CA GLY A 102 -15.63 -6.85 -10.68
C GLY A 102 -15.46 -7.89 -9.58
N LYS A 103 -15.09 -9.11 -9.98
CA LYS A 103 -14.85 -10.23 -9.05
C LYS A 103 -13.48 -10.11 -8.40
N ASN A 104 -13.45 -10.09 -7.07
CA ASN A 104 -12.22 -9.93 -6.30
C ASN A 104 -11.20 -11.06 -6.55
N TYR A 105 -11.65 -12.31 -6.70
CA TYR A 105 -10.76 -13.44 -7.00
C TYR A 105 -10.07 -13.33 -8.37
N ASP A 106 -10.81 -12.88 -9.40
CA ASP A 106 -10.24 -12.72 -10.74
C ASP A 106 -9.17 -11.61 -10.74
N PHE A 107 -9.44 -10.52 -10.01
CA PHE A 107 -8.49 -9.45 -9.80
C PHE A 107 -7.25 -9.92 -9.01
N LEU A 108 -7.43 -10.59 -7.88
CA LEU A 108 -6.29 -11.09 -7.10
C LEU A 108 -5.42 -12.06 -7.92
N ASN A 109 -6.04 -12.92 -8.73
CA ASN A 109 -5.35 -13.84 -9.61
C ASN A 109 -4.60 -13.11 -10.74
N SER A 110 -5.13 -12.01 -11.28
CA SER A 110 -4.39 -11.19 -12.26
C SER A 110 -3.19 -10.50 -11.62
N VAL A 111 -3.33 -9.99 -10.39
CA VAL A 111 -2.20 -9.42 -9.62
C VAL A 111 -1.13 -10.48 -9.36
N ARG A 112 -1.50 -11.70 -8.96
CA ARG A 112 -0.55 -12.82 -8.77
C ARG A 112 0.22 -13.16 -10.05
N LYS A 113 -0.43 -13.14 -11.22
CA LYS A 113 0.23 -13.35 -12.50
C LYS A 113 1.23 -12.25 -12.84
N ASN A 114 0.91 -11.00 -12.50
CA ASN A 114 1.76 -9.83 -12.79
C ASN A 114 2.91 -9.65 -11.80
N PHE A 115 2.81 -10.24 -10.61
CA PHE A 115 3.80 -10.14 -9.53
C PHE A 115 4.19 -11.53 -8.98
N PRO A 116 4.76 -12.43 -9.80
CA PRO A 116 5.10 -13.79 -9.39
C PRO A 116 6.24 -13.85 -8.35
N ASP A 117 6.99 -12.76 -8.18
CA ASP A 117 8.05 -12.61 -7.17
C ASP A 117 7.52 -12.23 -5.79
N LEU A 118 6.21 -11.99 -5.65
CA LEU A 118 5.53 -11.70 -4.39
C LEU A 118 4.67 -12.89 -3.95
N VAL A 119 4.66 -13.15 -2.66
CA VAL A 119 3.61 -13.97 -2.04
C VAL A 119 2.43 -13.06 -1.77
N LEU A 120 1.26 -13.42 -2.30
CA LEU A 120 0.04 -12.61 -2.22
C LEU A 120 -1.12 -13.47 -1.71
N GLU A 121 -1.71 -13.07 -0.59
CA GLU A 121 -2.93 -13.69 -0.07
C GLU A 121 -4.05 -12.65 0.12
N GLY A 122 -5.27 -13.04 -0.27
CA GLY A 122 -6.45 -12.22 -0.11
C GLY A 122 -7.21 -12.62 1.14
N ILE A 123 -7.46 -11.67 2.03
CA ILE A 123 -8.24 -11.88 3.25
C ILE A 123 -9.43 -10.92 3.25
N SER A 124 -10.60 -11.39 3.69
CA SER A 124 -11.74 -10.52 3.93
C SER A 124 -11.36 -9.43 4.93
N SER A 125 -11.58 -8.17 4.54
CA SER A 125 -11.22 -7.01 5.35
C SER A 125 -11.91 -7.00 6.73
N LYS A 126 -13.06 -7.69 6.86
CA LYS A 126 -13.82 -7.86 8.12
C LYS A 126 -13.08 -8.71 9.16
N HIS A 127 -12.07 -9.47 8.77
CA HIS A 127 -11.32 -10.38 9.63
C HIS A 127 -9.96 -9.84 10.07
N ILE A 128 -9.61 -8.61 9.66
CA ILE A 128 -8.40 -7.93 10.11
C ILE A 128 -8.80 -6.89 11.16
N LEU A 129 -8.14 -6.94 12.32
CA LEU A 129 -8.42 -6.06 13.46
C LEU A 129 -7.52 -4.82 13.45
N SER A 130 -6.28 -5.01 13.03
CA SER A 130 -5.27 -3.96 12.91
C SER A 130 -4.09 -4.45 12.06
N LEU A 131 -3.13 -3.55 11.82
CA LEU A 131 -1.83 -3.93 11.27
C LEU A 131 -1.06 -4.88 12.19
N THR A 132 -1.23 -4.77 13.50
CA THR A 132 -0.59 -5.64 14.50
C THR A 132 -1.14 -7.06 14.44
N HIS A 133 -2.46 -7.23 14.26
CA HIS A 133 -3.06 -8.54 14.03
C HIS A 133 -2.45 -9.22 12.79
N ALA A 134 -2.38 -8.50 11.66
CA ALA A 134 -1.80 -9.04 10.43
C ALA A 134 -0.31 -9.40 10.60
N LYS A 135 0.45 -8.58 11.33
CA LYS A 135 1.86 -8.86 11.66
C LYS A 135 2.02 -10.15 12.46
N LYS A 136 1.19 -10.38 13.48
CA LYS A 136 1.24 -11.58 14.32
C LYS A 136 0.99 -12.85 13.50
N ILE A 137 -0.10 -12.87 12.71
CA ILE A 137 -0.46 -14.02 11.87
C ILE A 137 0.62 -14.30 10.81
N LEU A 138 1.10 -13.26 10.12
CA LEU A 138 2.16 -13.42 9.14
C LEU A 138 3.47 -13.87 9.80
N GLY A 139 3.75 -13.42 11.03
CA GLY A 139 4.91 -13.85 11.81
C GLY A 139 4.91 -15.34 12.08
N ILE A 140 3.75 -15.90 12.45
CA ILE A 140 3.57 -17.34 12.64
C ILE A 140 3.82 -18.10 11.33
N SER A 141 3.26 -17.62 10.22
CA SER A 141 3.41 -18.29 8.91
C SER A 141 4.86 -18.27 8.40
N LEU A 142 5.56 -17.15 8.57
CA LEU A 142 6.97 -17.02 8.23
C LEU A 142 7.89 -17.85 9.12
N PHE A 143 7.57 -17.94 10.42
CA PHE A 143 8.26 -18.85 11.33
C PHE A 143 8.07 -20.30 10.90
N ALA A 144 6.82 -20.70 10.63
CA ALA A 144 6.50 -22.04 10.16
C ALA A 144 7.21 -22.39 8.84
N GLN A 145 7.27 -21.44 7.89
CA GLN A 145 8.04 -21.61 6.66
C GLN A 145 9.52 -21.88 6.92
N LYS A 146 10.16 -21.07 7.78
CA LYS A 146 11.58 -21.22 8.12
C LYS A 146 11.88 -22.58 8.76
N HIS A 147 10.90 -23.15 9.47
CA HIS A 147 11.03 -24.41 10.20
C HIS A 147 10.37 -25.60 9.51
N ASN A 148 9.99 -25.48 8.22
CA ASN A 148 9.33 -26.54 7.44
C ASN A 148 8.05 -27.10 8.10
N SER A 149 7.31 -26.26 8.82
CA SER A 149 6.10 -26.62 9.57
C SER A 149 4.85 -25.84 9.12
N LEU A 150 4.82 -25.43 7.84
CA LEU A 150 3.61 -24.87 7.24
C LEU A 150 2.47 -25.91 7.28
N LEU A 151 1.26 -25.45 7.57
CA LEU A 151 0.02 -26.22 7.48
C LEU A 151 -0.33 -26.60 6.03
N SER A 152 0.36 -25.99 5.05
CA SER A 152 0.15 -26.22 3.64
C SER A 152 1.47 -26.13 2.85
N LYS A 153 1.44 -26.53 1.58
CA LYS A 153 2.63 -26.47 0.71
C LYS A 153 3.09 -25.06 0.37
N LYS A 154 2.24 -24.05 0.54
CA LYS A 154 2.50 -22.68 0.07
C LYS A 154 2.25 -21.67 1.18
N LEU A 155 3.09 -20.64 1.26
CA LEU A 155 2.99 -19.63 2.32
C LEU A 155 1.66 -18.86 2.27
N GLU A 156 1.15 -18.54 1.08
CA GLU A 156 -0.13 -17.84 0.92
C GLU A 156 -1.31 -18.64 1.51
N THR A 157 -1.31 -19.97 1.34
CA THR A 157 -2.35 -20.84 1.89
C THR A 157 -2.18 -21.02 3.40
N ASP A 158 -0.95 -21.07 3.92
CA ASP A 158 -0.71 -21.08 5.36
C ASP A 158 -1.24 -19.80 6.02
N ILE A 159 -0.98 -18.63 5.44
CA ILE A 159 -1.53 -17.35 5.91
C ILE A 159 -3.06 -17.42 6.01
N LEU A 160 -3.73 -17.91 4.97
CA LEU A 160 -5.19 -18.07 4.96
C LEU A 160 -5.69 -19.00 6.09
N LEU A 161 -5.03 -20.15 6.28
CA LEU A 161 -5.36 -21.12 7.33
C LEU A 161 -5.17 -20.53 8.74
N ARG A 162 -4.07 -19.79 8.96
CA ARG A 162 -3.77 -19.14 10.24
C ARG A 162 -4.77 -18.02 10.56
N PHE A 163 -5.19 -17.22 9.57
CA PHE A 163 -6.32 -16.29 9.74
C PHE A 163 -7.64 -17.01 10.01
N GLY A 164 -7.88 -18.15 9.36
CA GLY A 164 -9.09 -18.96 9.50
C GLY A 164 -9.16 -19.76 10.81
N VAL A 165 -8.07 -19.82 11.58
CA VAL A 165 -7.93 -20.63 12.79
C VAL A 165 -8.39 -22.07 12.54
N THR A 166 -7.91 -22.66 11.44
CA THR A 166 -8.32 -23.98 10.97
C THR A 166 -7.22 -24.59 10.10
N THR A 167 -7.15 -25.92 10.05
CA THR A 167 -6.27 -26.67 9.13
C THR A 167 -6.98 -27.02 7.81
N GLN A 168 -8.30 -26.80 7.74
CA GLN A 168 -9.11 -27.12 6.58
C GLN A 168 -9.22 -25.92 5.63
N ILE A 169 -8.68 -26.04 4.41
CA ILE A 169 -8.65 -24.96 3.41
C ILE A 169 -10.06 -24.45 3.07
N SER A 170 -11.02 -25.35 2.85
CA SER A 170 -12.40 -24.98 2.51
C SER A 170 -13.06 -24.18 3.63
N ASP A 171 -12.78 -24.51 4.88
CA ASP A 171 -13.27 -23.80 6.05
C ASP A 171 -12.60 -22.41 6.17
N ALA A 172 -11.29 -22.31 5.93
CA ALA A 172 -10.60 -21.02 5.91
C ALA A 172 -11.13 -20.09 4.81
N ILE A 173 -11.32 -20.60 3.59
CA ILE A 173 -11.93 -19.83 2.49
C ILE A 173 -13.32 -19.34 2.88
N LYS A 174 -14.16 -20.23 3.44
CA LYS A 174 -15.53 -19.89 3.86
C LYS A 174 -15.55 -18.83 4.98
N LYS A 175 -14.64 -18.93 5.94
CA LYS A 175 -14.58 -18.05 7.11
C LYS A 175 -13.95 -16.70 6.76
N VAL A 176 -12.73 -16.70 6.24
CA VAL A 176 -11.88 -15.50 6.14
C VAL A 176 -11.48 -15.14 4.71
N GLY A 177 -11.81 -15.98 3.73
CA GLY A 177 -11.51 -15.73 2.32
C GLY A 177 -12.22 -14.48 1.79
N ILE A 178 -11.74 -13.97 0.66
CA ILE A 178 -12.31 -12.77 0.04
C ILE A 178 -13.72 -13.05 -0.49
N GLU A 179 -14.62 -12.09 -0.32
CA GLU A 179 -15.95 -12.11 -0.92
C GLU A 179 -15.85 -11.79 -2.42
N ASN A 180 -16.84 -12.19 -3.23
CA ASN A 180 -16.82 -11.93 -4.67
C ASN A 180 -16.75 -10.43 -5.01
N HIS A 181 -17.37 -9.58 -4.19
CA HIS A 181 -17.45 -8.14 -4.40
C HIS A 181 -17.21 -7.40 -3.09
N GLY A 182 -16.91 -6.11 -3.17
CA GLY A 182 -16.67 -5.26 -2.01
C GLY A 182 -15.19 -5.15 -1.64
N ILE A 183 -14.93 -4.53 -0.49
CA ILE A 183 -13.56 -4.21 -0.04
C ILE A 183 -12.92 -5.47 0.55
N PHE A 184 -11.72 -5.80 0.09
CA PHE A 184 -10.91 -6.89 0.64
C PHE A 184 -9.48 -6.42 0.91
N ALA A 185 -8.74 -7.22 1.66
CA ALA A 185 -7.35 -6.96 1.97
C ALA A 185 -6.42 -7.88 1.18
N ILE A 186 -5.31 -7.33 0.69
CA ILE A 186 -4.18 -8.11 0.13
C ILE A 186 -3.02 -8.01 1.10
N ILE A 187 -2.53 -9.16 1.55
CA ILE A 187 -1.26 -9.29 2.27
C ILE A 187 -0.21 -9.67 1.25
N ALA A 188 0.78 -8.79 1.07
CA ALA A 188 1.90 -9.02 0.17
C ALA A 188 3.20 -9.20 0.94
N VAL A 189 4.03 -10.15 0.54
CA VAL A 189 5.35 -10.41 1.14
C VAL A 189 6.38 -10.54 0.03
N GLY A 190 7.51 -9.83 0.18
CA GLY A 190 8.62 -9.91 -0.76
C GLY A 190 9.62 -8.77 -0.63
N LYS A 191 10.39 -8.52 -1.70
CA LYS A 191 11.38 -7.43 -1.73
C LYS A 191 10.66 -6.08 -1.71
N LYS A 192 11.21 -5.10 -0.97
CA LYS A 192 10.66 -3.73 -0.91
C LYS A 192 10.43 -3.11 -2.29
N SER A 193 11.36 -3.28 -3.22
CA SER A 193 11.21 -2.75 -4.59
C SER A 193 10.03 -3.37 -5.34
N ALA A 194 9.70 -4.64 -5.09
CA ALA A 194 8.54 -5.31 -5.69
C ALA A 194 7.23 -4.82 -5.05
N LEU A 195 7.21 -4.64 -3.73
CA LEU A 195 6.07 -4.04 -3.01
C LEU A 195 5.80 -2.60 -3.48
N ASP A 196 6.84 -1.82 -3.73
CA ASP A 196 6.70 -0.46 -4.27
C ASP A 196 6.11 -0.44 -5.69
N ARG A 197 6.46 -1.42 -6.54
CA ARG A 197 5.83 -1.59 -7.86
C ARG A 197 4.36 -2.00 -7.73
N LEU A 198 4.06 -2.93 -6.82
CA LEU A 198 2.68 -3.36 -6.56
C LEU A 198 1.83 -2.19 -6.07
N TYR A 199 2.32 -1.40 -5.11
CA TYR A 199 1.64 -0.20 -4.62
C TYR A 199 1.24 0.74 -5.77
N ARG A 200 2.17 1.03 -6.69
CA ARG A 200 1.90 1.90 -7.85
C ARG A 200 0.87 1.29 -8.79
N SER A 201 0.95 -0.02 -9.04
CA SER A 201 -0.02 -0.75 -9.87
C SER A 201 -1.43 -0.78 -9.26
N LEU A 202 -1.54 -0.74 -7.93
CA LEU A 202 -2.81 -0.77 -7.22
C LEU A 202 -3.39 0.61 -6.92
N ALA A 203 -2.65 1.70 -7.16
CA ALA A 203 -2.95 3.03 -6.62
C ALA A 203 -4.41 3.48 -6.81
N GLN A 204 -5.00 3.24 -7.98
CA GLN A 204 -6.39 3.61 -8.28
C GLN A 204 -7.46 2.77 -7.55
N PHE A 205 -7.08 1.60 -7.03
CA PHE A 205 -7.97 0.67 -6.33
C PHE A 205 -7.82 0.72 -4.81
N LEU A 206 -6.82 1.46 -4.30
CA LEU A 206 -6.54 1.52 -2.87
C LEU A 206 -7.60 2.36 -2.16
N VAL A 207 -8.08 1.83 -1.03
CA VAL A 207 -9.00 2.54 -0.13
C VAL A 207 -8.37 2.67 1.26
N PRO A 208 -8.72 3.72 2.03
CA PRO A 208 -8.22 3.87 3.38
C PRO A 208 -8.55 2.65 4.23
N VAL A 209 -7.61 2.29 5.09
CA VAL A 209 -7.76 1.20 6.02
C VAL A 209 -8.61 1.63 7.20
N LYS A 210 -9.71 0.91 7.45
CA LYS A 210 -10.56 1.06 8.63
C LYS A 210 -10.85 -0.33 9.19
N PHE A 211 -10.15 -0.71 10.25
CA PHE A 211 -10.28 -2.03 10.88
C PHE A 211 -10.92 -1.97 12.28
N GLU A 212 -11.02 -0.79 12.89
CA GLU A 212 -11.37 -0.65 14.31
C GLU A 212 -12.78 -1.17 14.65
N SER A 213 -13.68 -1.26 13.67
CA SER A 213 -15.05 -1.73 13.86
C SER A 213 -15.23 -3.25 13.79
N ASN A 214 -14.18 -4.01 13.47
CA ASN A 214 -14.31 -5.46 13.17
C ASN A 214 -14.37 -6.35 14.43
N SER A 215 -13.97 -5.85 15.61
CA SER A 215 -13.76 -6.66 16.82
C SER A 215 -14.97 -7.51 17.22
N LYS A 216 -16.19 -6.95 17.17
CA LYS A 216 -17.42 -7.70 17.52
C LYS A 216 -17.72 -8.82 16.53
N PHE A 217 -17.53 -8.55 15.24
CA PHE A 217 -17.76 -9.53 14.19
C PHE A 217 -16.77 -10.70 14.31
N VAL A 218 -15.48 -10.39 14.48
CA VAL A 218 -14.42 -11.39 14.67
C VAL A 218 -14.67 -12.22 15.93
N GLN A 219 -15.01 -11.60 17.06
CA GLN A 219 -15.36 -12.35 18.28
C GLN A 219 -16.48 -13.36 18.06
N LYS A 220 -17.57 -12.93 17.40
CA LYS A 220 -18.70 -13.81 17.08
C LYS A 220 -18.29 -14.95 16.15
N GLN A 221 -17.52 -14.64 15.09
CA GLN A 221 -17.06 -15.60 14.10
C GLN A 221 -16.21 -16.72 14.72
N PHE A 222 -15.36 -16.39 15.69
CA PHE A 222 -14.44 -17.34 16.35
C PHE A 222 -14.92 -17.83 17.72
N GLY A 223 -16.14 -17.51 18.12
CA GLY A 223 -16.69 -17.93 19.43
C GLY A 223 -15.92 -17.38 20.63
N ILE A 224 -15.28 -16.22 20.49
CA ILE A 224 -14.50 -15.58 21.55
C ILE A 224 -15.45 -14.76 22.43
N THR A 225 -15.44 -15.07 23.73
CA THR A 225 -16.29 -14.43 24.74
C THR A 225 -15.48 -13.47 25.59
N LYS A 226 -16.16 -12.61 26.36
CA LYS A 226 -15.50 -11.71 27.32
C LYS A 226 -14.61 -12.45 28.31
N LYS A 227 -15.03 -13.63 28.80
CA LYS A 227 -14.22 -14.47 29.69
C LYS A 227 -12.88 -14.86 29.08
N HIS A 228 -12.84 -15.12 27.77
CA HIS A 228 -11.58 -15.41 27.08
C HIS A 228 -10.69 -14.17 27.00
N LEU A 229 -11.26 -13.00 26.71
CA LEU A 229 -10.50 -11.75 26.63
C LEU A 229 -9.93 -11.33 27.99
N ASP A 230 -10.74 -11.41 29.04
CA ASP A 230 -10.35 -11.05 30.42
C ASP A 230 -9.23 -11.96 30.97
N ALA A 231 -9.01 -13.14 30.37
CA ALA A 231 -7.94 -14.06 30.74
C ALA A 231 -6.59 -13.74 30.08
N VAL A 232 -6.56 -12.83 29.10
CA VAL A 232 -5.34 -12.44 28.37
C VAL A 232 -4.81 -11.14 28.95
N SER A 233 -3.61 -11.19 29.56
CA SER A 233 -2.93 -9.99 30.06
C SER A 233 -2.22 -9.27 28.91
N SER A 234 -2.97 -8.43 28.18
CA SER A 234 -2.45 -7.65 27.04
C SER A 234 -3.33 -6.42 26.77
N ASP A 235 -2.73 -5.39 26.16
CA ASP A 235 -3.44 -4.22 25.63
C ASP A 235 -4.27 -4.54 24.38
N ALA A 236 -4.02 -5.69 23.73
CA ALA A 236 -4.71 -6.15 22.52
C ALA A 236 -5.17 -7.62 22.63
N PRO A 237 -6.01 -7.97 23.63
CA PRO A 237 -6.26 -9.35 24.04
C PRO A 237 -6.90 -10.19 22.93
N LEU A 238 -7.75 -9.60 22.09
CA LEU A 238 -8.37 -10.31 20.97
C LEU A 238 -7.34 -10.68 19.90
N GLU A 239 -6.39 -9.81 19.59
CA GLU A 239 -5.35 -10.08 18.60
C GLU A 239 -4.39 -11.15 19.09
N ASP A 240 -4.02 -11.10 20.37
CA ASP A 240 -3.14 -12.11 20.98
C ASP A 240 -3.80 -13.47 21.04
N LEU A 241 -5.07 -13.54 21.48
CA LEU A 241 -5.80 -14.80 21.51
C LEU A 241 -5.95 -15.43 20.12
N LEU A 242 -6.20 -14.63 19.09
CA LEU A 242 -6.25 -15.13 17.71
C LEU A 242 -4.89 -15.61 17.22
N ALA A 243 -3.82 -14.88 17.54
CA ALA A 243 -2.45 -15.29 17.21
C ALA A 243 -2.07 -16.60 17.92
N GLU A 244 -2.40 -16.76 19.20
CA GLU A 244 -2.20 -18.00 19.95
C GLU A 244 -2.96 -19.16 19.32
N LYS A 245 -4.26 -18.98 19.05
CA LYS A 245 -5.08 -19.99 18.38
C LYS A 245 -4.53 -20.36 17.00
N ALA A 246 -4.02 -19.38 16.27
CA ALA A 246 -3.37 -19.63 14.98
C ALA A 246 -2.05 -20.39 15.16
N ALA A 247 -1.25 -20.12 16.19
CA ALA A 247 0.04 -20.75 16.43
C ALA A 247 -0.04 -22.22 16.84
N VAL A 248 -1.11 -22.62 17.55
CA VAL A 248 -1.29 -24.02 18.03
C VAL A 248 -1.86 -24.97 16.98
N LEU A 249 -2.20 -24.50 15.77
CA LEU A 249 -2.58 -25.38 14.67
C LEU A 249 -1.38 -26.24 14.27
N ILE A 250 -1.61 -27.56 14.19
CA ILE A 250 -0.65 -28.62 13.83
C ILE A 250 -1.12 -29.41 12.62
#